data_AF-A0A946K3C4-F1
#
_entry.id   AF-A0A946K3C4-F1
#
_cell.length_a   1.000
_cell.length_b   1.000
_cell.length_c   1.000
_cell.angle_alpha   90.00
_cell.angle_beta   90.00
_cell.angle_gamma   90.00
#
_symmetry.space_group_name_H-M   'P 1'
#
loop_
_entity.id
_entity.type
_entity.pdbx_description
1 polymer ?
#
loop_
_entity_poly.entity_id
_entity_poly.type
_entity_poly.pdbx_seq_one_letter_code
_entity_poly.pdbx_strand_id
1 'polypeptide(L)'
;MMQVLEEIPSQLTPQINAAVDWINRQRAQTFEVTGLVDYEQAMAAERGQNIQLGLVLCDGEICTREQVLIEPAKDGFQCSFVEMAEREIPPLLDPPAGIRRPWLDSALERHEFVLLLFYRGLW
;
A
#
# COMPACT_ATOMS: atom_id res chain seq x y z
N MET A 1 -10.27 -6.60 4.21
CA MET A 1 -8.97 -7.25 4.50
C MET A 1 -8.03 -6.79 3.40
N MET A 2 -7.03 -5.98 3.70
CA MET A 2 -6.07 -5.49 2.68
C MET A 2 -5.14 -6.65 2.33
N GLN A 3 -5.21 -7.15 1.09
CA GLN A 3 -4.29 -8.16 0.57
C GLN A 3 -3.21 -7.46 -0.23
N VAL A 4 -1.96 -7.68 0.16
CA VAL A 4 -0.78 -7.21 -0.57
C VAL A 4 -0.22 -8.41 -1.32
N LEU A 5 -0.19 -8.31 -2.65
CA LEU A 5 0.43 -9.32 -3.52
C LEU A 5 1.90 -8.98 -3.73
N GLU A 6 2.81 -9.89 -3.37
CA GLU A 6 4.25 -9.77 -3.67
C GLU A 6 4.55 -10.05 -5.16
N GLU A 7 3.73 -10.86 -5.84
CA GLU A 7 3.84 -11.10 -7.28
C GLU A 7 2.69 -10.42 -8.04
N ILE A 8 3.04 -9.55 -8.98
CA ILE A 8 2.07 -8.85 -9.83
C ILE A 8 1.41 -9.86 -10.77
N PRO A 9 0.06 -9.98 -10.77
CA PRO A 9 -0.63 -10.87 -11.68
C PRO A 9 -0.30 -10.51 -13.14
N SER A 10 0.07 -11.51 -13.94
CA SER A 10 0.47 -11.33 -15.34
C SER A 10 -0.58 -10.61 -16.20
N GLN A 11 -1.85 -10.70 -15.81
CA GLN A 11 -2.98 -10.06 -16.47
C GLN A 11 -3.01 -8.52 -16.28
N LEU A 12 -2.42 -8.03 -15.19
CA LEU A 12 -2.35 -6.62 -14.84
C LEU A 12 -1.00 -5.98 -15.18
N THR A 13 0.05 -6.79 -15.43
CA THR A 13 1.40 -6.29 -15.67
C THR A 13 1.50 -5.13 -16.69
N PRO A 14 0.82 -5.16 -17.85
CA PRO A 14 0.87 -4.03 -18.79
C PRO A 14 0.34 -2.71 -18.19
N GLN A 15 -0.78 -2.78 -17.46
CA GLN A 15 -1.42 -1.65 -16.81
C GLN A 15 -0.54 -1.12 -15.67
N ILE A 16 -0.01 -2.03 -14.84
CA ILE A 16 0.84 -1.67 -13.70
C ILE A 16 2.13 -1.01 -14.16
N ASN A 17 2.81 -1.57 -15.17
CA ASN A 17 4.03 -0.98 -15.71
C ASN A 17 3.78 0.42 -16.26
N ALA A 18 2.69 0.60 -17.02
CA ALA A 18 2.31 1.91 -17.55
C ALA A 18 2.04 2.94 -16.42
N ALA A 19 1.38 2.51 -15.35
CA ALA A 19 1.12 3.35 -14.18
C ALA A 19 2.42 3.74 -13.45
N VAL A 20 3.32 2.78 -13.19
CA VAL A 20 4.61 3.04 -12.54
C VAL A 20 5.48 3.99 -13.37
N ASP A 21 5.57 3.75 -14.68
CA ASP A 21 6.29 4.62 -15.61
C ASP A 21 5.73 6.05 -15.61
N TRP A 22 4.40 6.18 -15.55
CA TRP A 22 3.73 7.47 -15.46
C TRP A 22 4.01 8.18 -14.13
N ILE A 23 3.96 7.47 -13.00
CA ILE A 23 4.25 8.03 -11.67
C ILE A 23 5.70 8.49 -11.59
N ASN A 24 6.64 7.65 -12.04
CA ASN A 24 8.07 7.96 -12.06
C ASN A 24 8.36 9.25 -12.86
N ARG A 25 7.68 9.42 -14.00
CA ARG A 25 7.75 10.67 -14.78
C ARG A 25 7.17 11.86 -14.03
N GLN A 26 6.02 11.71 -13.35
CA GLN A 26 5.40 12.83 -12.63
C GLN A 26 6.15 13.27 -11.39
N ARG A 27 6.81 12.33 -10.69
CA ARG A 27 7.55 12.64 -9.46
C ARG A 27 9.04 12.87 -9.68
N ALA A 28 9.54 12.66 -10.91
CA ALA A 28 10.97 12.69 -11.23
C ALA A 28 11.79 11.81 -10.27
N GLN A 29 11.25 10.63 -9.94
CA GLN A 29 11.80 9.64 -9.03
C GLN A 29 11.74 8.25 -9.66
N THR A 30 12.51 7.30 -9.13
CA THR A 30 12.53 5.91 -9.59
C THR A 30 11.96 5.03 -8.52
N PHE A 31 10.67 4.71 -8.66
CA PHE A 31 9.99 3.75 -7.83
C PHE A 31 9.92 2.39 -8.53
N GLU A 32 10.02 1.35 -7.72
CA GLU A 32 9.62 -0.02 -8.05
C GLU A 32 8.29 -0.34 -7.38
N VAL A 33 7.43 -1.05 -8.08
CA VAL A 33 6.19 -1.57 -7.48
C VAL A 33 6.52 -2.85 -6.70
N THR A 34 6.21 -2.83 -5.41
CA THR A 34 6.47 -3.95 -4.49
C THR A 34 5.18 -4.60 -3.99
N GLY A 35 4.03 -4.00 -4.29
CA GLY A 35 2.74 -4.56 -3.92
C GLY A 35 1.56 -3.89 -4.59
N LEU A 36 0.46 -4.64 -4.66
CA LEU A 36 -0.85 -4.15 -5.10
C LEU A 36 -1.84 -4.16 -3.93
N VAL A 37 -2.74 -3.19 -3.88
CA VAL A 37 -3.77 -3.04 -2.86
C VAL A 37 -5.13 -2.93 -3.55
N ASP A 38 -6.15 -3.60 -3.00
CA ASP A 38 -7.54 -3.61 -3.51
C ASP A 38 -7.65 -4.00 -5.01
N TYR A 39 -6.73 -4.84 -5.49
CA TYR A 39 -6.60 -5.20 -6.91
C TYR A 39 -7.66 -6.19 -7.40
N GLU A 40 -8.49 -6.75 -6.52
CA GLU A 40 -9.51 -7.76 -6.87
C GLU A 40 -10.54 -7.22 -7.88
N GLN A 41 -10.91 -5.95 -7.75
CA GLN A 41 -11.80 -5.31 -8.73
C GLN A 41 -11.12 -5.14 -10.09
N ALA A 42 -9.82 -4.85 -10.09
CA ALA A 42 -9.03 -4.78 -11.32
C ALA A 42 -8.87 -6.16 -11.98
N MET A 43 -8.76 -7.23 -11.20
CA MET A 43 -8.72 -8.62 -11.71
C MET A 43 -10.05 -9.08 -12.29
N ALA A 44 -11.17 -8.61 -11.73
CA ALA A 44 -12.51 -8.93 -12.22
C ALA A 44 -12.94 -8.08 -13.43
N ALA A 45 -12.19 -7.01 -13.75
CA ALA A 45 -12.53 -6.11 -14.84
C ALA A 45 -12.37 -6.79 -16.21
N GLU A 46 -13.31 -6.52 -17.11
CA GLU A 46 -13.23 -6.99 -18.49
C GLU A 46 -12.20 -6.19 -19.28
N ARG A 47 -11.69 -6.75 -20.38
CA ARG A 47 -10.77 -6.03 -21.26
C ARG A 47 -11.40 -4.73 -21.76
N GLY A 48 -10.65 -3.63 -21.62
CA GLY A 48 -11.09 -2.32 -22.06
C GLY A 48 -11.92 -1.56 -21.02
N GLN A 49 -12.12 -2.10 -19.83
CA GLN A 49 -12.65 -1.35 -18.70
C GLN A 49 -11.55 -0.59 -17.96
N ASN A 50 -11.95 0.51 -17.32
CA ASN A 50 -11.09 1.25 -16.42
C ASN A 50 -10.85 0.41 -15.16
N ILE A 51 -9.62 0.45 -14.65
CA ILE A 51 -9.28 -0.22 -13.39
C ILE A 51 -8.77 0.79 -12.38
N GLN A 52 -9.16 0.61 -11.13
CA GLN A 52 -8.65 1.37 -10.00
C GLN A 52 -8.05 0.41 -8.98
N LEU A 53 -6.84 0.70 -8.54
CA LEU A 53 -6.14 -0.10 -7.53
C LEU A 53 -5.07 0.75 -6.82
N GLY A 54 -4.61 0.28 -5.68
CA GLY A 54 -3.50 0.87 -4.96
C GLY A 54 -2.17 0.23 -5.35
N LEU A 55 -1.12 1.04 -5.50
CA LEU A 55 0.25 0.61 -5.72
C LEU A 55 1.07 0.90 -4.48
N VAL A 56 1.82 -0.08 -3.99
CA VAL A 56 2.91 0.12 -3.04
C VAL A 56 4.18 0.33 -3.86
N LEU A 57 4.78 1.51 -3.73
CA LEU A 57 5.90 2.00 -4.52
C LEU A 57 7.08 2.26 -3.58
N CYS A 58 8.22 1.66 -3.84
CA CYS A 58 9.43 1.83 -3.03
C CYS A 58 10.60 2.34 -3.88
N ASP A 59 11.41 3.24 -3.33
CA ASP A 59 12.62 3.77 -3.98
C ASP A 59 13.93 3.11 -3.48
N GLY A 60 13.80 2.05 -2.69
CA GLY A 60 14.90 1.35 -2.02
C GLY A 60 15.02 1.66 -0.53
N GLU A 61 14.49 2.80 -0.07
CA GLU A 61 14.48 3.18 1.35
C GLU A 61 13.08 3.42 1.89
N ILE A 62 12.25 4.14 1.12
CA ILE A 62 10.93 4.60 1.52
C ILE A 62 9.89 3.99 0.59
N CYS A 63 8.83 3.43 1.20
CA CYS A 63 7.65 2.98 0.48
C CYS A 63 6.49 3.96 0.70
N THR A 64 5.75 4.22 -0.37
CA THR A 64 4.50 5.00 -0.35
C THR A 64 3.40 4.20 -1.03
N ARG A 65 2.16 4.41 -0.60
CA ARG A 65 0.98 3.93 -1.34
C ARG A 65 0.35 5.05 -2.12
N GLU A 66 0.07 4.77 -3.39
CA GLU A 66 -0.69 5.64 -4.27
C GLU A 66 -1.92 4.90 -4.79
N GLN A 67 -3.05 5.59 -4.90
CA GLN A 67 -4.23 5.05 -5.58
C GLN A 67 -4.28 5.62 -6.99
N VAL A 68 -4.41 4.73 -7.98
CA VAL A 68 -4.42 5.13 -9.39
C VAL A 68 -5.67 4.62 -10.09
N LEU A 69 -6.16 5.44 -11.02
CA LEU A 69 -7.12 5.06 -12.04
C LEU A 69 -6.36 4.87 -13.36
N ILE A 70 -6.54 3.72 -13.99
CA ILE A 70 -5.90 3.35 -15.25
C ILE A 70 -7.00 3.13 -16.29
N GLU A 71 -7.00 3.96 -17.32
CA GLU A 71 -7.99 3.97 -18.40
C GLU A 71 -7.33 3.51 -19.71
N PRO A 72 -7.97 2.63 -20.50
CA PRO A 72 -7.47 2.26 -21.81
C PRO A 72 -7.54 3.44 -22.77
N ALA A 73 -6.44 3.70 -23.48
CA ALA A 73 -6.31 4.74 -24.49
C ALA A 73 -6.00 4.12 -25.87
N LYS A 74 -6.01 4.94 -26.93
CA LYS A 74 -5.71 4.46 -28.30
C LYS A 74 -4.35 3.77 -28.40
N ASP A 75 -3.33 4.30 -27.71
CA ASP A 75 -1.95 3.82 -27.74
C ASP A 75 -1.44 3.52 -26.31
N GLY A 76 -2.15 2.66 -25.57
CA GLY A 76 -1.75 2.20 -24.24
C GLY A 76 -2.74 2.60 -23.15
N PHE A 77 -2.24 3.25 -22.09
CA PHE A 77 -3.04 3.57 -20.92
C PHE A 77 -2.87 5.04 -20.52
N GLN A 78 -3.97 5.64 -20.09
CA GLN A 78 -3.99 6.92 -19.41
C GLN A 78 -4.12 6.68 -17.91
N CYS A 79 -3.25 7.31 -17.12
CA CYS A 79 -3.21 7.13 -15.68
C CYS A 79 -3.50 8.46 -14.98
N SER A 80 -4.18 8.38 -13.84
CA SER A 80 -4.43 9.52 -12.96
C SER A 80 -4.38 9.10 -11.49
N PHE A 81 -4.02 10.03 -10.60
CA PHE A 81 -4.13 9.82 -9.17
C PHE A 81 -5.60 9.90 -8.75
N VAL A 82 -5.99 9.01 -7.87
CA VAL A 82 -7.28 9.07 -7.18
C VAL A 82 -7.00 9.57 -5.77
N GLU A 83 -7.76 10.58 -5.33
CA GLU A 83 -7.71 10.98 -3.92
C GLU A 83 -8.04 9.77 -3.06
N MET A 84 -7.03 9.34 -2.29
CA MET A 84 -7.26 8.39 -1.24
C MET A 84 -8.10 9.09 -0.19
N ALA A 85 -9.28 8.54 0.10
CA ALA A 85 -9.99 8.92 1.31
C ALA A 85 -9.00 8.87 2.48
N GLU A 86 -8.97 9.92 3.32
CA GLU A 86 -8.19 9.90 4.55
C GLU A 86 -8.50 8.57 5.23
N ARG A 87 -7.48 7.72 5.37
CA ARG A 87 -7.67 6.46 6.07
C ARG A 87 -8.19 6.82 7.44
N GLU A 88 -9.33 6.26 7.85
CA GLU A 88 -9.66 6.18 9.27
C GLU A 88 -8.42 5.59 9.93
N ILE A 89 -7.73 6.43 10.71
CA ILE A 89 -6.56 6.01 11.47
C ILE A 89 -7.04 4.76 12.22
N PRO A 90 -6.45 3.57 11.96
CA PRO A 90 -6.82 2.38 12.68
C PRO A 90 -6.83 2.72 14.17
N PRO A 91 -7.84 2.27 14.95
CA PRO A 91 -7.97 2.66 16.35
C PRO A 91 -6.60 2.57 17.01
N LEU A 92 -6.17 3.69 17.61
CA LEU A 92 -4.83 3.93 18.14
C LEU A 92 -4.16 2.60 18.53
N LEU A 93 -3.21 2.12 17.71
CA LEU A 93 -2.28 1.05 18.13
C LEU A 93 -1.35 1.56 19.24
N ASP A 94 -1.41 2.84 19.55
CA ASP A 94 -0.85 3.41 20.75
C ASP A 94 -1.53 2.81 21.97
N PRO A 95 -0.78 2.13 22.87
CA PRO A 95 -1.37 1.63 24.09
C PRO A 95 -1.95 2.81 24.89
N PRO A 96 -3.12 2.63 25.54
CA PRO A 96 -3.81 3.71 26.24
C PRO A 96 -2.87 4.43 27.21
N ALA A 97 -2.92 5.76 27.20
CA ALA A 97 -2.11 6.59 28.09
C ALA A 97 -2.38 6.20 29.55
N GLY A 98 -1.32 5.85 30.29
CA GLY A 98 -1.39 5.50 31.71
C GLY A 98 -1.37 4.00 32.04
N ILE A 99 -1.79 3.10 31.15
CA ILE A 99 -1.82 1.64 31.46
C ILE A 99 -0.49 0.95 31.11
N ARG A 100 0.36 1.55 30.26
CA ARG A 100 1.61 0.95 29.76
C ARG A 100 2.56 0.49 30.85
N ARG A 101 2.76 1.31 31.88
CA ARG A 101 3.81 1.06 32.88
C ARG A 101 3.44 -0.07 33.85
N PRO A 102 2.27 -0.04 34.53
CA PRO A 102 1.88 -1.16 35.38
C PRO A 102 1.72 -2.49 34.63
N TRP A 103 1.28 -2.44 33.37
CA TRP A 103 1.16 -3.63 32.52
C TRP A 103 2.53 -4.20 32.14
N LEU A 104 3.48 -3.34 31.74
CA LEU A 104 4.84 -3.76 31.39
C LEU A 104 5.58 -4.31 32.61
N ASP A 105 5.42 -3.66 33.78
CA ASP A 105 6.00 -4.11 35.04
C ASP A 105 5.49 -5.53 35.39
N SER A 106 4.17 -5.77 35.27
CA SER A 106 3.57 -7.10 35.49
C SER A 106 4.06 -8.16 34.48
N ALA A 107 4.38 -7.77 33.24
CA ALA A 107 4.88 -8.69 32.22
C ALA A 107 6.35 -9.06 32.48
N LEU A 108 7.18 -8.11 32.89
CA LEU A 108 8.59 -8.34 33.24
C LEU A 108 8.75 -9.22 34.47
N GLU A 109 7.81 -9.20 35.42
CA GLU A 109 7.81 -10.13 36.56
C GLU A 109 7.59 -11.59 36.16
N ARG A 110 6.97 -11.83 35.00
CA ARG A 110 6.55 -13.16 34.54
C ARG A 110 7.43 -13.73 33.43
N HIS A 111 8.28 -12.91 32.82
CA HIS A 111 9.03 -13.24 31.62
C HIS A 111 10.46 -12.70 31.70
N GLU A 112 11.44 -13.45 31.19
CA GLU A 112 12.85 -13.03 31.19
C GLU A 112 13.11 -11.78 30.34
N PHE A 113 12.28 -11.54 29.32
CA PHE A 113 12.28 -10.32 28.52
C PHE A 113 10.90 -10.06 27.90
N VAL A 114 10.66 -8.82 27.49
CA VAL A 114 9.46 -8.38 26.77
C VAL A 114 9.90 -7.70 25.47
N LEU A 115 9.33 -8.14 24.33
CA LEU A 115 9.53 -7.51 23.04
C LEU A 115 8.37 -6.55 22.74
N LEU A 116 8.67 -5.26 22.58
CA LEU A 116 7.70 -4.25 22.16
C LEU A 116 7.88 -3.98 20.66
N LEU A 117 6.96 -4.49 19.84
CA LEU A 117 6.95 -4.24 18.40
C LEU A 117 6.13 -2.97 18.11
N PHE A 118 6.81 -1.88 17.78
CA PHE A 118 6.16 -0.67 17.28
C PHE A 118 6.04 -0.76 15.77
N TYR A 119 4.88 -1.17 15.28
CA TYR A 119 4.60 -1.14 13.85
C TYR A 119 4.13 0.27 13.46
N ARG A 120 5.03 1.04 12.85
CA ARG A 120 4.64 2.17 12.02
C ARG A 120 4.53 1.65 10.60
N GLY A 121 3.35 1.14 10.25
CA GLY A 121 3.05 0.79 8.87
C GLY A 121 3.23 2.02 7.99
N LEU A 122 4.31 2.02 7.20
CA LEU A 122 4.36 2.77 5.96
C LEU A 122 3.41 2.03 5.02
N TRP A 123 2.15 2.44 5.12
CA TRP A 123 1.13 2.01 4.19
C TRP A 123 1.15 2.95 3.01
#